data_AF-A0AAD1MZP9-F1
#
_entry.id   AF-A0AAD1MZP9-F1
#
_cell.length_a   1.000
_cell.length_b   1.000
_cell.length_c   1.000
_cell.angle_alpha   90.00
_cell.angle_beta   90.00
_cell.angle_gamma   90.00
#
_symmetry.space_group_name_H-M   'P 1'
#
loop_
_entity.id
_entity.type
_entity.pdbx_description
1 polymer ?
#
loop_
_entity_poly.entity_id
_entity_poly.type
_entity_poly.pdbx_seq_one_letter_code
_entity_poly.pdbx_strand_id
1 'polypeptide(L)'
;MAVTSRIRQANILAMKRAILAVAVAGMALATPAVAHADPDTDFSNSLQTIGIYGQKDYNAWIAKIACERIDRGVDRDAFASATFVGRQLPKGSTTEQAWKFIGLAYPTYCPAHQALLYQAAEKPA
;
A
#
# COMPACT_ATOMS: atom_id res chain seq x y z
N MET A 1 32.66 71.11 -17.90
CA MET A 1 32.11 71.08 -16.53
C MET A 1 31.87 69.63 -16.12
N ALA A 2 32.79 69.05 -15.32
CA ALA A 2 32.81 67.64 -14.92
C ALA A 2 32.43 67.48 -13.43
N VAL A 3 31.25 67.96 -13.04
CA VAL A 3 30.81 68.03 -11.62
C VAL A 3 29.44 67.37 -11.42
N THR A 4 29.00 66.48 -12.31
CA THR A 4 27.73 65.73 -12.14
C THR A 4 27.93 64.22 -11.93
N SER A 5 29.14 63.70 -12.18
CA SER A 5 29.42 62.26 -12.11
C SER A 5 29.78 61.76 -10.70
N ARG A 6 30.40 62.59 -9.83
CA ARG A 6 30.89 62.15 -8.51
C ARG A 6 29.79 61.89 -7.48
N ILE A 7 28.61 62.51 -7.61
CA ILE A 7 27.51 62.37 -6.63
C ILE A 7 26.82 61.00 -6.76
N ARG A 8 26.72 60.44 -7.98
CA ARG A 8 26.11 59.11 -8.19
C ARG A 8 27.00 57.96 -7.70
N GLN A 9 28.31 58.18 -7.58
CA GLN A 9 29.28 57.14 -7.21
C GLN A 9 29.30 56.85 -5.68
N ALA A 10 28.98 57.84 -4.84
CA ALA A 10 28.99 57.68 -3.38
C ALA A 10 27.85 56.77 -2.86
N ASN A 11 26.67 56.81 -3.50
CA ASN A 11 25.51 56.00 -3.07
C ASN A 11 25.59 54.53 -3.49
N ILE A 12 26.35 54.19 -4.53
CA ILE A 12 26.49 52.80 -5.00
C ILE A 12 27.45 52.02 -4.10
N LEU A 13 28.43 52.69 -3.49
CA LEU A 13 29.40 52.04 -2.59
C LEU A 13 28.81 51.72 -1.20
N ALA A 14 27.88 52.53 -0.70
CA ALA A 14 27.20 52.29 0.58
C ALA A 14 26.25 51.08 0.51
N MET A 15 25.68 50.82 -0.67
CA MET A 15 24.79 49.69 -0.93
C MET A 15 25.53 48.44 -1.41
N LYS A 16 26.85 48.34 -1.22
CA LYS A 16 27.62 47.11 -1.53
C LYS A 16 28.27 46.48 -0.31
N ARG A 17 28.03 47.04 0.88
CA ARG A 17 28.64 46.59 2.16
C ARG A 17 27.69 45.85 3.10
N ALA A 18 26.48 45.48 2.65
CA ALA A 18 25.45 44.92 3.52
C ALA A 18 24.93 43.54 3.08
N ILE A 19 25.76 42.68 2.50
CA ILE A 19 25.35 41.28 2.23
C ILE A 19 26.47 40.33 2.65
N LEU A 20 26.66 40.24 3.96
CA LEU A 20 27.38 39.15 4.63
C LEU A 20 26.56 38.78 5.85
N ALA A 21 25.41 38.14 5.61
CA ALA A 21 24.61 37.50 6.64
C ALA A 21 24.47 36.01 6.29
N VAL A 22 25.37 35.23 6.91
CA VAL A 22 25.23 33.82 7.32
C VAL A 22 24.09 33.04 6.66
N ALA A 23 24.43 32.17 5.72
CA ALA A 23 23.59 31.02 5.33
C ALA A 23 24.27 29.75 5.83
N VAL A 24 24.05 29.40 7.10
CA VAL A 24 24.45 28.12 7.68
C VAL A 24 23.23 27.46 8.29
N ALA A 25 23.12 26.15 8.02
CA ALA A 25 22.24 25.15 8.63
C ALA A 25 20.77 25.15 8.17
N GLY A 26 20.52 24.33 7.15
CA GLY A 26 19.20 23.84 6.80
C GLY A 26 19.29 22.44 6.15
N MET A 27 20.06 21.52 6.74
CA MET A 27 19.87 20.10 6.41
C MET A 27 18.56 19.69 7.07
N ALA A 28 17.47 19.78 6.31
CA ALA A 28 16.20 19.18 6.69
C ALA A 28 16.47 17.69 6.94
N LEU A 29 16.25 17.24 8.18
CA LEU A 29 16.23 15.83 8.51
C LEU A 29 15.04 15.22 7.74
N ALA A 30 15.31 14.65 6.57
CA ALA A 30 14.35 13.77 5.92
C ALA A 30 14.17 12.58 6.87
N THR A 31 13.01 12.51 7.53
CA THR A 31 12.61 11.31 8.23
C THR A 31 12.54 10.19 7.20
N PRO A 32 13.13 9.00 7.45
CA PRO A 32 12.98 7.90 6.51
C PRO A 32 11.50 7.61 6.39
N ALA A 33 10.96 7.67 5.17
CA ALA A 33 9.63 7.15 4.90
C ALA A 33 9.65 5.69 5.32
N VAL A 34 8.75 5.30 6.24
CA VAL A 34 8.57 3.91 6.60
C VAL A 34 8.22 3.18 5.31
N ALA A 35 9.10 2.28 4.86
CA ALA A 35 8.84 1.48 3.67
C ALA A 35 7.69 0.53 4.01
N HIS A 36 6.47 0.86 3.55
CA HIS A 36 5.35 -0.05 3.59
C HIS A 36 5.62 -1.14 2.55
N ALA A 37 5.49 -2.42 2.93
CA ALA A 37 5.61 -3.48 1.92
C ALA A 37 4.49 -3.31 0.88
N ASP A 38 4.74 -3.80 -0.33
CA ASP A 38 3.66 -3.86 -1.31
C ASP A 38 2.55 -4.81 -0.80
N PRO A 39 1.30 -4.61 -1.23
CA PRO A 39 0.18 -5.41 -0.74
C PRO A 39 0.37 -6.92 -0.90
N ASP A 40 1.07 -7.38 -1.95
CA ASP A 40 1.28 -8.81 -2.19
C ASP A 40 2.31 -9.39 -1.19
N THR A 41 3.31 -8.59 -0.80
CA THR A 41 4.23 -8.92 0.29
C THR A 41 3.53 -8.97 1.64
N ASP A 42 2.73 -7.95 1.99
CA ASP A 42 2.01 -7.91 3.27
C ASP A 42 0.96 -9.03 3.38
N PHE A 43 0.26 -9.31 2.28
CA PHE A 43 -0.68 -10.42 2.20
C PHE A 43 0.02 -11.76 2.43
N SER A 44 1.15 -11.99 1.77
CA SER A 44 1.91 -13.24 1.90
C SER A 44 2.51 -13.41 3.30
N ASN A 45 2.97 -12.33 3.92
CA ASN A 45 3.42 -12.36 5.31
C ASN A 45 2.26 -12.73 6.24
N SER A 46 1.09 -12.15 6.04
CA SER A 46 -0.12 -12.45 6.82
C SER A 46 -0.55 -13.91 6.69
N LEU A 47 -0.54 -14.46 5.47
CA LEU A 47 -0.84 -15.87 5.22
C LEU A 47 0.11 -16.82 5.96
N GLN A 48 1.40 -16.50 6.02
CA GLN A 48 2.38 -17.33 6.72
C GLN A 48 2.12 -17.38 8.23
N THR A 49 1.60 -16.30 8.84
CA THR A 49 1.25 -16.29 10.27
C THR A 49 0.12 -17.26 10.63
N ILE A 50 -0.73 -17.60 9.66
CA ILE A 50 -1.87 -18.53 9.82
C ILE A 50 -1.58 -19.91 9.20
N GLY A 51 -0.30 -20.21 8.92
CA GLY A 51 0.14 -21.50 8.42
C GLY A 51 -0.17 -21.75 6.95
N ILE A 52 -0.46 -20.72 6.16
CA ILE A 52 -0.64 -20.82 4.72
C ILE A 52 0.65 -20.39 4.04
N TYR A 53 1.41 -21.39 3.57
CA TYR A 53 2.68 -21.19 2.88
C TYR A 53 2.49 -21.31 1.37
N GLY A 54 3.22 -20.49 0.62
CA GLY A 54 3.16 -20.47 -0.84
C GLY A 54 4.04 -19.38 -1.42
N GLN A 55 4.16 -19.35 -2.75
CA GLN A 55 4.87 -18.29 -3.45
C GLN A 55 4.02 -17.01 -3.41
N LYS A 56 4.66 -15.87 -3.14
CA LYS A 56 4.00 -14.57 -2.93
C LYS A 56 3.05 -14.19 -4.07
N ASP A 57 3.55 -14.22 -5.30
CA ASP A 57 2.79 -13.82 -6.48
C ASP A 57 1.69 -14.82 -6.81
N TYR A 58 1.90 -16.11 -6.54
CA TYR A 58 0.87 -17.13 -6.69
C TYR A 58 -0.30 -16.90 -5.73
N ASN A 59 -0.02 -16.67 -4.45
CA ASN A 59 -1.08 -16.40 -3.46
C ASN A 59 -1.83 -15.10 -3.79
N ALA A 60 -1.12 -14.03 -4.14
CA ALA A 60 -1.74 -12.78 -4.57
C ALA A 60 -2.58 -12.96 -5.84
N TRP A 61 -2.12 -13.77 -6.80
CA TRP A 61 -2.87 -14.09 -8.01
C TRP A 61 -4.17 -14.86 -7.70
N ILE A 62 -4.14 -15.87 -6.84
CA ILE A 62 -5.35 -16.59 -6.40
C ILE A 62 -6.35 -15.64 -5.72
N ALA A 63 -5.87 -14.72 -4.88
CA ALA A 63 -6.72 -13.72 -4.23
C ALA A 63 -7.40 -12.78 -5.24
N LYS A 64 -6.64 -12.31 -6.25
CA LYS A 64 -7.16 -11.48 -7.35
C LYS A 64 -8.17 -12.25 -8.22
N ILE A 65 -7.93 -13.55 -8.48
CA ILE A 65 -8.90 -14.39 -9.21
C ILE A 65 -10.17 -14.62 -8.39
N ALA A 66 -10.09 -14.81 -7.07
CA ALA A 66 -11.27 -14.92 -6.22
C ALA A 66 -12.14 -13.66 -6.30
N CYS A 67 -11.53 -12.46 -6.32
CA CYS A 67 -12.22 -11.20 -6.59
C CYS A 67 -12.93 -11.20 -7.94
N GLU A 68 -12.20 -11.50 -9.01
CA GLU A 68 -12.73 -11.46 -10.38
C GLU A 68 -13.86 -12.47 -10.59
N ARG A 69 -13.83 -13.62 -9.89
CA ARG A 69 -14.90 -14.61 -9.91
C ARG A 69 -16.20 -14.08 -9.31
N ILE A 70 -16.13 -13.24 -8.28
CA ILE A 70 -17.30 -12.58 -7.71
C ILE A 70 -17.85 -11.55 -8.70
N ASP A 71 -16.98 -10.70 -9.27
CA ASP A 71 -17.36 -9.68 -10.26
C ASP A 71 -18.04 -10.29 -11.49
N ARG A 72 -17.61 -11.48 -11.90
CA ARG A 72 -18.19 -12.24 -13.01
C ARG A 72 -19.39 -13.11 -12.63
N GLY A 73 -19.81 -13.08 -11.37
CA GLY A 73 -20.93 -13.88 -10.86
C GLY A 73 -20.68 -15.40 -10.81
N VAL A 74 -19.42 -15.83 -10.93
CA VAL A 74 -19.02 -17.24 -10.82
C VAL A 74 -19.07 -17.69 -9.37
N ASP A 75 -18.53 -16.87 -8.46
CA ASP A 75 -18.68 -17.06 -7.02
C ASP A 75 -19.85 -16.18 -6.56
N ARG A 76 -20.97 -16.81 -6.19
CA ARG A 76 -22.19 -16.08 -5.76
C ARG A 76 -22.19 -15.68 -4.29
N ASP A 77 -21.29 -16.27 -3.51
CA ASP A 77 -21.10 -15.98 -2.09
C ASP A 77 -19.69 -16.37 -1.64
N ALA A 78 -19.35 -16.05 -0.39
CA ALA A 78 -18.05 -16.37 0.18
C ALA A 78 -17.80 -17.88 0.34
N PHE A 79 -18.83 -18.73 0.39
CA PHE A 79 -18.65 -20.19 0.43
C PHE A 79 -18.09 -20.71 -0.89
N ALA A 80 -18.60 -20.21 -2.01
CA ALA A 80 -18.08 -20.53 -3.34
C ALA A 80 -16.61 -20.09 -3.48
N SER A 81 -16.27 -18.89 -3.02
CA SER A 81 -14.87 -18.41 -3.04
C SER A 81 -13.96 -19.19 -2.10
N ALA A 82 -14.39 -19.53 -0.88
CA ALA A 82 -13.63 -20.39 0.02
C ALA A 82 -13.39 -21.78 -0.60
N THR A 83 -14.40 -22.34 -1.27
CA THR A 83 -14.26 -23.61 -1.99
C THR A 83 -13.27 -23.52 -3.14
N PHE A 84 -13.31 -22.43 -3.93
CA PHE A 84 -12.35 -22.18 -4.99
C PHE A 84 -10.94 -22.09 -4.43
N VAL A 85 -10.70 -21.20 -3.47
CA VAL A 85 -9.38 -20.98 -2.85
C VAL A 85 -8.85 -22.26 -2.22
N GLY A 86 -9.67 -23.00 -1.48
CA GLY A 86 -9.26 -24.26 -0.86
C GLY A 86 -8.73 -25.30 -1.85
N ARG A 87 -9.18 -25.27 -3.12
CA ARG A 87 -8.66 -26.13 -4.20
C ARG A 87 -7.33 -25.64 -4.78
N GLN A 88 -6.94 -24.40 -4.52
CA GLN A 88 -5.68 -23.80 -4.97
C GLN A 88 -4.58 -23.90 -3.91
N LEU A 89 -4.97 -24.04 -2.63
CA LEU A 89 -4.02 -24.17 -1.53
C LEU A 89 -3.26 -25.50 -1.59
N PRO A 90 -2.07 -25.59 -0.94
CA PRO A 90 -1.33 -26.84 -0.85
C PRO A 90 -2.16 -28.03 -0.35
N LYS A 91 -1.83 -29.23 -0.82
CA LYS A 91 -2.50 -30.45 -0.36
C LYS A 91 -2.40 -30.57 1.16
N GLY A 92 -3.52 -30.87 1.80
CA GLY A 92 -3.63 -30.96 3.26
C GLY A 92 -4.05 -29.65 3.94
N SER A 93 -4.21 -28.55 3.20
CA SER A 93 -4.82 -27.34 3.75
C SER A 93 -6.26 -27.57 4.20
N THR A 94 -6.65 -26.88 5.27
CA THR A 94 -7.96 -27.06 5.90
C THR A 94 -9.00 -26.10 5.32
N THR A 95 -10.28 -26.43 5.51
CA THR A 95 -11.39 -25.50 5.22
C THR A 95 -11.22 -24.19 5.99
N GLU A 96 -10.77 -24.24 7.25
CA GLU A 96 -10.48 -23.04 8.05
C GLU A 96 -9.41 -22.16 7.39
N GLN A 97 -8.34 -22.75 6.85
CA GLN A 97 -7.32 -22.00 6.13
C GLN A 97 -7.87 -21.33 4.87
N ALA A 98 -8.76 -22.00 4.12
CA ALA A 98 -9.41 -21.39 2.96
C ALA A 98 -10.26 -20.17 3.36
N TRP A 99 -11.00 -20.26 4.48
CA TRP A 99 -11.76 -19.13 5.03
C TRP A 99 -10.85 -17.99 5.50
N LYS A 100 -9.78 -18.28 6.22
CA LYS A 100 -8.82 -17.26 6.65
C LYS A 100 -8.15 -16.58 5.44
N PHE A 101 -7.84 -17.35 4.40
CA PHE A 101 -7.30 -16.79 3.16
C PHE A 101 -8.25 -15.77 2.55
N ILE A 102 -9.53 -16.11 2.35
CA ILE A 102 -10.49 -15.15 1.76
C ILE A 102 -10.79 -13.97 2.70
N GLY A 103 -10.73 -14.20 4.02
CA GLY A 103 -10.83 -13.16 5.03
C GLY A 103 -9.72 -12.10 4.94
N LEU A 104 -8.53 -12.49 4.48
CA LEU A 104 -7.42 -11.57 4.19
C LEU A 104 -7.49 -11.03 2.75
N ALA A 105 -7.94 -11.85 1.80
CA ALA A 105 -7.99 -11.49 0.39
C ALA A 105 -9.00 -10.39 0.10
N TYR A 106 -10.20 -10.48 0.66
CA TYR A 106 -11.27 -9.53 0.38
C TYR A 106 -10.94 -8.10 0.78
N PRO A 107 -10.41 -7.83 1.99
CA PRO A 107 -10.00 -6.48 2.33
C PRO A 107 -8.84 -5.95 1.51
N THR A 108 -7.95 -6.83 1.05
CA THR A 108 -6.76 -6.43 0.30
C THR A 108 -7.06 -6.19 -1.19
N TYR A 109 -7.89 -7.02 -1.81
CA TYR A 109 -8.05 -7.07 -3.27
C TYR A 109 -9.49 -6.90 -3.78
N CYS A 110 -10.51 -7.04 -2.93
CA CYS A 110 -11.92 -6.83 -3.34
C CYS A 110 -12.77 -6.12 -2.28
N PRO A 111 -12.39 -4.89 -1.88
CA PRO A 111 -13.03 -4.21 -0.75
C PRO A 111 -14.55 -4.01 -0.92
N ALA A 112 -15.03 -3.90 -2.15
CA ALA A 112 -16.45 -3.78 -2.46
C ALA A 112 -17.28 -5.03 -2.07
N HIS A 113 -16.64 -6.21 -1.97
CA HIS A 113 -17.30 -7.49 -1.72
C HIS A 113 -17.07 -8.03 -0.30
N GLN A 114 -16.43 -7.25 0.58
CA GLN A 114 -16.19 -7.65 1.98
C GLN A 114 -17.48 -8.05 2.71
N ALA A 115 -18.61 -7.42 2.37
CA ALA A 115 -19.90 -7.72 2.97
C ALA A 115 -20.32 -9.21 2.84
N LEU A 116 -19.82 -9.92 1.81
CA LEU A 116 -20.10 -11.33 1.61
C LEU A 116 -19.52 -12.22 2.73
N LEU A 117 -18.47 -11.77 3.43
CA LEU A 117 -17.92 -12.50 4.59
C LEU A 117 -18.91 -12.46 5.77
N TYR A 118 -19.53 -11.31 6.04
CA TYR A 118 -20.52 -11.18 7.10
C TYR A 118 -21.79 -11.98 6.78
N GLN A 119 -22.26 -11.92 5.53
CA GLN A 119 -23.40 -12.73 5.08
C GLN A 119 -23.16 -14.24 5.24
N ALA A 120 -21.91 -14.69 5.10
CA ALA A 120 -21.58 -16.09 5.33
C ALA A 120 -21.61 -16.47 6.82
N ALA A 121 -21.24 -15.56 7.73
CA ALA A 121 -21.32 -15.79 9.17
C ALA A 121 -22.76 -15.84 9.70
N GLU A 122 -23.70 -15.19 9.01
CA GLU A 122 -25.12 -15.16 9.37
C GLU A 122 -25.92 -16.37 8.86
N LYS A 123 -25.41 -17.05 7.82
CA LYS A 123 -26.06 -18.25 7.27
C LYS A 123 -25.79 -19.46 8.19
N PRO A 124 -26.82 -20.21 8.62
CA PRO A 124 -26.61 -21.47 9.30
C PRO A 124 -25.91 -22.48 8.38
N ALA A 125 -24.95 -23.23 8.94
CA ALA A 125 -24.13 -24.21 8.24
C ALA A 125 -24.92 -25.44 7.75
#